data_AF-A0A7W4CG75-F1
#
_entry.id   AF-A0A7W4CG75-F1
#
_cell.length_a   1.000
_cell.length_b   1.000
_cell.length_c   1.000
_cell.angle_alpha   90.00
_cell.angle_beta   90.00
_cell.angle_gamma   90.00
#
_symmetry.space_group_name_H-M   'P 1'
#
loop_
_entity.id
_entity.type
_entity.pdbx_description
1 polymer ?
#
loop_
_entity_poly.entity_id
_entity_poly.type
_entity_poly.pdbx_seq_one_letter_code
_entity_poly.pdbx_strand_id
1 'polypeptide(L)'
;MKKSSPLFSVVYLVIFVIGAIYLSSQKGALDRTKILRDRSDSYSMVLIKDMGYGGLIHNFKNFLLRRDLADYQKAKSNVHNLQRLDALIAGINDAAILKNHADLMRMIEHYNKALEVIKNNAGAGVLYLDNLVQFNNKSTLKIIEDIEASNKNIKEVYDKSSQDLWISMVAFVVVCFLLFLTSIIHHLRSNAEFKIRTRLESKIKVLSNDTSRLGRVISKLSSRIPPRNFEMIDSHLCDAYQITGDELNVELSKLVFFFLLPKNKVLYAISGDVLYLMKDVDSKYLTNKLTLDLEKIGLNVRFIQLPESSGY
;
A
#
# COMPACT_ATOMS: atom_id res chain seq x y z
N MET A 1 -25.44 4.29 -11.09
CA MET A 1 -24.24 4.34 -10.22
C MET A 1 -23.10 3.64 -10.93
N LYS A 2 -22.07 4.36 -11.38
CA LYS A 2 -20.83 3.70 -11.84
C LYS A 2 -20.17 3.13 -10.59
N LYS A 3 -20.19 1.80 -10.42
CA LYS A 3 -19.44 1.12 -9.35
C LYS A 3 -17.99 1.62 -9.44
N SER A 4 -17.44 2.10 -8.33
CA SER A 4 -15.98 2.30 -8.19
C SER A 4 -15.30 1.06 -8.75
N SER A 5 -14.31 1.23 -9.62
CA SER A 5 -13.74 0.11 -10.36
C SER A 5 -13.21 -0.92 -9.36
N PRO A 6 -13.73 -2.17 -9.35
CA PRO A 6 -13.28 -3.21 -8.43
C PRO A 6 -11.79 -3.53 -8.56
N LEU A 7 -11.16 -3.04 -9.64
CA LEU A 7 -9.75 -3.19 -9.96
C LEU A 7 -8.81 -2.72 -8.83
N PHE A 8 -9.05 -1.55 -8.22
CA PHE A 8 -8.15 -1.02 -7.18
C PHE A 8 -8.16 -1.89 -5.91
N SER A 9 -9.35 -2.32 -5.47
CA SER A 9 -9.50 -3.20 -4.32
C SER A 9 -8.82 -4.55 -4.55
N VAL A 10 -8.91 -5.09 -5.77
CA VAL A 10 -8.23 -6.34 -6.15
C VAL A 10 -6.71 -6.15 -6.13
N VAL A 11 -6.19 -5.06 -6.68
CA VAL A 11 -4.74 -4.79 -6.67
C VAL A 11 -4.20 -4.66 -5.25
N TYR A 12 -4.88 -3.92 -4.37
CA TYR A 12 -4.45 -3.79 -2.97
C TYR A 12 -4.49 -5.13 -2.22
N LEU A 13 -5.52 -5.94 -2.46
CA LEU A 13 -5.62 -7.28 -1.88
C LEU A 13 -4.45 -8.16 -2.32
N VAL A 14 -4.10 -8.13 -3.61
CA VAL A 14 -2.98 -8.91 -4.16
C VAL A 14 -1.65 -8.47 -3.53
N ILE A 15 -1.38 -7.16 -3.45
CA ILE A 15 -0.16 -6.63 -2.81
C ILE A 15 -0.09 -7.06 -1.34
N PHE A 16 -1.22 -6.96 -0.62
CA PHE A 16 -1.29 -7.35 0.78
C PHE A 16 -1.00 -8.84 0.97
N VAL A 17 -1.62 -9.70 0.16
CA VAL A 17 -1.40 -11.16 0.21
C VAL A 17 0.05 -11.53 -0.09
N ILE A 18 0.65 -10.92 -1.13
CA ILE A 18 2.06 -11.16 -1.48
C ILE A 18 2.99 -10.73 -0.33
N GLY A 19 2.76 -9.55 0.25
CA GLY A 19 3.57 -9.07 1.38
C GLY A 19 3.40 -9.93 2.63
N ALA A 20 2.19 -10.41 2.93
CA ALA A 20 1.94 -11.34 4.03
C ALA A 20 2.67 -12.68 3.83
N ILE A 21 2.63 -13.25 2.62
CA ILE A 21 3.37 -14.48 2.28
C ILE A 21 4.88 -14.26 2.43
N TYR A 22 5.40 -13.13 1.95
CA TYR A 22 6.82 -12.78 2.08
C TYR A 22 7.26 -12.71 3.55
N LEU A 23 6.51 -11.98 4.39
CA LEU A 23 6.80 -11.87 5.83
C LEU A 23 6.71 -13.22 6.55
N SER A 24 5.71 -14.05 6.19
CA SER A 24 5.58 -15.40 6.74
C SER A 24 6.77 -16.30 6.40
N SER A 25 7.29 -16.19 5.17
CA SER A 25 8.47 -16.92 4.72
C SER A 25 9.72 -16.50 5.51
N GLN A 26 9.92 -15.19 5.69
CA GLN A 26 11.04 -14.65 6.47
C GLN A 26 10.98 -15.07 7.94
N LYS A 27 9.79 -15.05 8.55
CA LYS A 27 9.60 -15.55 9.92
C LYS A 27 9.99 -17.03 10.05
N GLY A 28 9.60 -17.87 9.08
CA GLY A 28 9.99 -19.28 9.08
C GLY A 28 11.49 -19.52 8.89
N ALA A 29 12.22 -18.60 8.26
CA ALA A 29 13.68 -18.63 8.22
C ALA A 29 14.29 -18.23 9.58
N LEU A 30 13.76 -17.18 10.22
CA LEU A 30 14.19 -16.74 11.54
C LEU A 30 13.95 -17.80 12.63
N ASP A 31 12.81 -18.50 12.59
CA ASP A 31 12.50 -19.56 13.55
C ASP A 31 13.49 -20.73 13.43
N ARG A 32 13.93 -21.05 12.20
CA ARG A 32 14.95 -22.07 11.97
C ARG A 32 16.33 -21.65 12.50
N THR A 33 16.75 -20.41 12.27
CA THR A 33 18.02 -19.90 12.81
C THR A 33 17.98 -19.78 14.34
N LYS A 34 16.82 -19.45 14.91
CA LYS A 34 16.61 -19.45 16.37
C LYS A 34 16.84 -20.83 16.98
N ILE A 35 16.22 -21.87 16.42
CA ILE A 35 16.39 -23.25 16.92
C ILE A 35 17.86 -23.68 16.84
N LEU A 36 18.55 -23.35 15.74
CA LEU A 36 19.98 -23.64 15.60
C LEU A 36 20.81 -22.92 16.65
N ARG A 37 20.54 -21.63 16.88
CA ARG A 37 21.18 -20.83 17.93
C ARG A 37 20.96 -21.44 19.32
N ASP A 38 19.71 -21.72 19.69
CA ASP A 38 19.37 -22.24 21.02
C ASP A 38 20.06 -23.59 21.29
N ARG A 39 20.13 -24.47 20.27
CA ARG A 39 20.85 -25.74 20.35
C ARG A 39 22.36 -25.56 20.44
N SER A 40 22.91 -24.67 19.64
CA SER A 40 24.33 -24.30 19.61
C SER A 40 24.78 -23.68 20.93
N ASP A 41 23.98 -22.79 21.53
CA ASP A 41 24.23 -22.21 22.86
C ASP A 41 24.15 -23.29 23.96
N SER A 42 23.16 -24.17 23.90
CA SER A 42 23.03 -25.30 24.82
C SER A 42 24.21 -26.26 24.74
N TYR A 43 24.66 -26.55 23.52
CA TYR A 43 25.82 -27.41 23.26
C TYR A 43 27.09 -26.83 23.88
N SER A 44 27.37 -25.55 23.64
CA SER A 44 28.54 -24.86 24.20
C SER A 44 28.47 -24.74 25.72
N MET A 45 27.30 -24.47 26.29
CA MET A 45 27.12 -24.41 27.73
C MET A 45 27.46 -25.75 28.41
N VAL A 46 26.93 -26.86 27.89
CA VAL A 46 27.23 -28.21 28.40
C VAL A 46 28.71 -28.52 28.22
N LEU A 47 29.27 -28.22 27.04
CA LEU A 47 30.67 -28.47 26.74
C LEU A 47 31.60 -27.72 27.70
N ILE A 48 31.43 -26.41 27.86
CA ILE A 48 32.27 -25.59 28.75
C ILE A 48 32.15 -26.06 30.20
N LYS A 49 30.93 -26.34 30.67
CA LYS A 49 30.67 -26.77 32.04
C LYS A 49 31.28 -28.15 32.33
N ASP A 50 31.00 -29.14 31.49
CA ASP A 50 31.37 -30.53 31.77
C ASP A 50 32.78 -30.89 31.26
N MET A 51 33.38 -30.12 30.37
CA MET A 51 34.77 -30.32 29.93
C MET A 51 35.76 -29.43 30.70
N GLY A 52 35.37 -28.18 30.99
CA GLY A 52 36.25 -27.10 31.44
C GLY A 52 36.65 -27.14 32.91
N TYR A 53 36.79 -25.96 33.53
CA TYR A 53 37.24 -25.82 34.91
C TYR A 53 36.22 -26.44 35.89
N GLY A 54 36.65 -27.44 36.66
CA GLY A 54 35.77 -28.24 37.52
C GLY A 54 35.03 -29.38 36.80
N GLY A 55 35.18 -29.49 35.47
CA GLY A 55 34.65 -30.57 34.65
C GLY A 55 35.61 -31.76 34.50
N LEU A 56 35.46 -32.49 33.39
CA LEU A 56 36.15 -33.73 33.07
C LEU A 56 37.67 -33.60 33.21
N ILE A 57 38.28 -32.60 32.57
CA ILE A 57 39.74 -32.45 32.56
C ILE A 57 40.28 -32.23 33.97
N HIS A 58 39.57 -31.43 34.77
CA HIS A 58 39.96 -31.14 36.15
C HIS A 58 39.83 -32.40 37.03
N ASN A 59 38.68 -33.04 37.02
CA ASN A 59 38.42 -34.22 37.85
C ASN A 59 39.31 -35.40 37.43
N PHE A 60 39.60 -35.54 36.13
CA PHE A 60 40.57 -36.51 35.62
C PHE A 60 41.97 -36.28 36.18
N LYS A 61 42.48 -35.04 36.13
CA LYS A 61 43.80 -34.70 36.69
C LYS A 61 43.86 -34.94 38.20
N ASN A 62 42.82 -34.55 38.93
CA ASN A 62 42.77 -34.79 40.37
C ASN A 62 42.80 -36.29 40.68
N PHE A 63 42.04 -37.11 39.94
CA PHE A 63 42.07 -38.55 40.10
C PHE A 63 43.44 -39.15 39.74
N LEU A 64 44.06 -38.69 38.66
CA LEU A 64 45.40 -39.11 38.26
C LEU A 64 46.43 -38.85 39.37
N LEU A 65 46.38 -37.68 40.02
CA LEU A 65 47.34 -37.26 41.04
C LEU A 65 47.05 -37.86 42.43
N ARG A 66 45.78 -37.88 42.86
CA ARG A 66 45.38 -38.17 44.24
C ARG A 66 44.80 -39.56 44.45
N ARG A 67 44.33 -40.22 43.39
CA ARG A 67 43.65 -41.53 43.45
C ARG A 67 42.37 -41.57 44.26
N ASP A 68 41.76 -40.41 44.54
CA ASP A 68 40.49 -40.35 45.25
C ASP A 68 39.36 -40.88 44.36
N LEU A 69 38.64 -41.89 44.86
CA LEU A 69 37.50 -42.47 44.16
C LEU A 69 36.40 -41.42 43.90
N ALA A 70 36.26 -40.40 44.75
CA ALA A 70 35.31 -39.32 44.53
C ALA A 70 35.61 -38.55 43.24
N ASP A 71 36.89 -38.29 42.93
CA ASP A 71 37.30 -37.60 41.70
C ASP A 71 37.07 -38.47 40.46
N TYR A 72 37.29 -39.79 40.56
CA TYR A 72 36.93 -40.74 39.50
C TYR A 72 35.43 -40.70 39.20
N GLN A 73 34.58 -40.74 40.23
CA GLN A 73 33.12 -40.73 40.03
C GLN A 73 32.64 -39.42 39.40
N LYS A 74 33.20 -38.27 39.82
CA LYS A 74 32.92 -36.99 39.18
C LYS A 74 33.33 -37.00 37.71
N ALA A 75 34.54 -37.44 37.40
CA ALA A 75 35.03 -37.53 36.03
C ALA A 75 34.17 -38.46 35.16
N LYS A 76 33.77 -39.65 35.66
CA LYS A 76 32.84 -40.56 34.97
C LYS A 76 31.47 -39.93 34.74
N SER A 77 30.96 -39.17 35.71
CA SER A 77 29.73 -38.41 35.54
C SER A 77 29.86 -37.35 34.44
N ASN A 78 30.99 -36.64 34.36
CA ASN A 78 31.21 -35.68 33.28
C ASN A 78 31.28 -36.37 31.91
N VAL A 79 31.96 -37.52 31.80
CA VAL A 79 31.97 -38.33 30.56
C VAL A 79 30.54 -38.67 30.13
N HIS A 80 29.74 -39.20 31.04
CA HIS A 80 28.36 -39.60 30.74
C HIS A 80 27.48 -38.40 30.34
N ASN A 81 27.67 -37.24 30.97
CA ASN A 81 26.97 -36.01 30.57
C ASN A 81 27.38 -35.56 29.16
N LEU A 82 28.69 -35.57 28.87
CA LEU A 82 29.23 -35.17 27.56
C LEU A 82 28.82 -36.14 26.45
N GLN A 83 28.62 -37.43 26.75
CA GLN A 83 28.09 -38.39 25.77
C GLN A 83 26.64 -38.10 25.35
N ARG A 84 25.90 -37.27 26.10
CA ARG A 84 24.55 -36.83 25.71
C ARG A 84 24.56 -35.68 24.70
N LEU A 85 25.74 -35.14 24.36
CA LEU A 85 25.87 -34.06 23.37
C LEU A 85 25.37 -34.46 21.97
N ASP A 86 25.38 -35.75 21.63
CA ASP A 86 24.84 -36.30 20.37
C ASP A 86 23.38 -35.84 20.13
N ALA A 87 22.58 -35.77 21.19
CA ALA A 87 21.19 -35.33 21.10
C ALA A 87 21.06 -33.83 20.80
N LEU A 88 22.02 -33.02 21.23
CA LEU A 88 22.00 -31.56 21.01
C LEU A 88 22.43 -31.18 19.59
N ILE A 89 23.28 -31.98 18.97
CA ILE A 89 23.69 -31.76 17.57
C ILE A 89 22.75 -32.42 16.56
N ALA A 90 21.78 -33.22 17.00
CA ALA A 90 20.83 -33.90 16.13
C ALA A 90 20.03 -32.88 15.29
N GLY A 91 20.26 -32.87 13.98
CA GLY A 91 19.64 -31.93 13.03
C GLY A 91 20.46 -30.68 12.72
N ILE A 92 21.67 -30.55 13.26
CA ILE A 92 22.66 -29.58 12.77
C ILE A 92 23.36 -30.18 11.55
N ASN A 93 23.18 -29.57 10.38
CA ASN A 93 23.80 -30.00 9.11
C ASN A 93 25.02 -29.15 8.75
N ASP A 94 25.86 -28.83 9.73
CA ASP A 94 27.12 -28.10 9.52
C ASP A 94 28.30 -29.06 9.59
N ALA A 95 29.02 -29.20 8.47
CA ALA A 95 30.12 -30.17 8.36
C ALA A 95 31.28 -29.89 9.32
N ALA A 96 31.54 -28.61 9.65
CA ALA A 96 32.58 -28.25 10.60
C ALA A 96 32.16 -28.64 12.03
N ILE A 97 30.92 -28.35 12.42
CA ILE A 97 30.38 -28.76 13.73
C ILE A 97 30.39 -30.29 13.86
N LEU A 98 29.93 -31.02 12.83
CA LEU A 98 29.89 -32.49 12.86
C LEU A 98 31.29 -33.12 12.97
N LYS A 99 32.27 -32.59 12.25
CA LYS A 99 33.67 -33.04 12.36
C LYS A 99 34.23 -32.79 13.75
N ASN A 100 34.05 -31.56 14.26
CA ASN A 100 34.54 -31.17 15.59
C ASN A 100 33.89 -32.00 16.69
N HIS A 101 32.61 -32.31 16.55
CA HIS A 101 31.90 -33.19 17.45
C HIS A 101 32.45 -34.63 17.43
N ALA A 102 32.72 -35.21 16.26
CA ALA A 102 33.32 -36.54 16.17
C ALA A 102 34.71 -36.59 16.85
N ASP A 103 35.52 -35.55 16.67
CA ASP A 103 36.84 -35.43 17.31
C ASP A 103 36.72 -35.29 18.84
N LEU A 104 35.75 -34.49 19.30
CA LEU A 104 35.41 -34.35 20.71
C LEU A 104 35.01 -35.70 21.34
N MET A 105 34.16 -36.46 20.66
CA MET A 105 33.67 -37.76 21.16
C MET A 105 34.80 -38.79 21.26
N ARG A 106 35.73 -38.81 20.30
CA ARG A 106 36.93 -39.66 20.39
C ARG A 106 37.79 -39.31 21.59
N MET A 107 37.92 -38.02 21.89
CA MET A 107 38.66 -37.58 23.08
C MET A 107 37.94 -37.94 24.38
N ILE A 108 36.62 -37.75 24.47
CA ILE A 108 35.83 -38.14 25.64
C ILE A 108 36.01 -39.63 25.93
N GLU A 109 35.99 -40.45 24.87
CA GLU A 109 36.24 -41.90 25.00
C GLU A 109 37.68 -42.22 25.43
N HIS A 110 38.66 -41.45 24.97
CA HIS A 110 40.03 -41.59 25.47
C HIS A 110 40.13 -41.31 26.98
N TYR A 111 39.51 -40.22 27.47
CA TYR A 111 39.44 -39.93 28.89
C TYR A 111 38.75 -41.04 29.68
N ASN A 112 37.64 -41.57 29.14
CA ASN A 112 36.90 -42.68 29.75
C ASN A 112 37.78 -43.92 29.93
N LYS A 113 38.53 -44.32 28.89
CA LYS A 113 39.48 -45.45 28.98
C LYS A 113 40.63 -45.16 29.93
N ALA A 114 41.18 -43.96 29.88
CA ALA A 114 42.26 -43.53 30.78
C ALA A 114 41.84 -43.58 32.26
N LEU A 115 40.59 -43.21 32.59
CA LEU A 115 40.04 -43.34 33.94
C LEU A 115 40.06 -44.80 34.42
N GLU A 116 39.68 -45.75 33.56
CA GLU A 116 39.74 -47.18 33.90
C GLU A 116 41.18 -47.68 34.05
N VAL A 117 42.10 -47.23 33.20
CA VAL A 117 43.52 -47.56 33.30
C VAL A 117 44.10 -47.08 34.64
N ILE A 118 43.84 -45.83 35.03
CA ILE A 118 44.31 -45.26 36.30
C ILE A 118 43.74 -46.05 37.47
N LYS A 119 42.44 -46.36 37.44
CA LYS A 119 41.74 -47.10 38.49
C LYS A 119 42.30 -48.52 38.65
N ASN A 120 42.52 -49.23 37.55
CA ASN A 120 43.04 -50.61 37.57
C ASN A 120 44.53 -50.68 37.94
N ASN A 121 45.26 -49.57 37.85
CA ASN A 121 46.68 -49.47 38.19
C ASN A 121 46.91 -48.51 39.37
N ALA A 122 45.97 -48.45 40.33
CA ALA A 122 45.99 -47.45 41.40
C ALA A 122 47.30 -47.43 42.22
N GLY A 123 47.98 -48.58 42.35
CA GLY A 123 49.26 -48.73 43.06
C GLY A 123 50.51 -48.31 42.27
N ALA A 124 50.40 -48.01 40.97
CA ALA A 124 51.54 -47.57 40.19
C ALA A 124 51.84 -46.07 40.41
N GLY A 125 53.12 -45.70 40.28
CA GLY A 125 53.58 -44.32 40.48
C GLY A 125 52.94 -43.34 39.49
N VAL A 126 52.75 -42.09 39.93
CA VAL A 126 52.06 -41.04 39.14
C VAL A 126 52.74 -40.81 37.78
N LEU A 127 54.07 -40.76 37.72
CA LEU A 127 54.82 -40.57 36.47
C LEU A 127 54.60 -41.72 35.47
N TYR A 128 54.52 -42.96 35.95
CA TYR A 128 54.23 -44.10 35.09
C TYR A 128 52.84 -43.98 34.47
N LEU A 129 51.86 -43.56 35.26
CA LEU A 129 50.48 -43.46 34.80
C LEU A 129 50.23 -42.25 33.92
N ASP A 130 50.88 -41.12 34.20
CA ASP A 130 50.84 -39.95 33.32
C ASP A 130 51.35 -40.31 31.92
N ASN A 131 52.47 -41.03 31.82
CA ASN A 131 52.98 -41.55 30.54
C ASN A 131 52.02 -42.54 29.87
N LEU A 132 51.33 -43.37 30.65
CA LEU A 132 50.41 -44.38 30.13
C LEU A 132 49.11 -43.78 29.57
N VAL A 133 48.67 -42.64 30.11
CA VAL A 133 47.39 -41.99 29.74
C VAL A 133 47.56 -40.69 28.96
N GLN A 134 48.78 -40.38 28.55
CA GLN A 134 49.10 -39.11 27.89
C GLN A 134 48.28 -38.94 26.60
N PHE A 135 47.63 -37.79 26.48
CA PHE A 135 46.82 -37.44 25.31
C PHE A 135 47.12 -36.01 24.86
N ASN A 136 47.20 -35.80 23.54
CA ASN A 136 47.42 -34.48 22.97
C ASN A 136 46.14 -33.63 23.04
N ASN A 137 46.03 -32.80 24.08
CA ASN A 137 44.91 -31.89 24.30
C ASN A 137 44.87 -30.66 23.38
N LYS A 138 45.87 -30.47 22.49
CA LYS A 138 45.94 -29.28 21.63
C LYS A 138 44.79 -29.24 20.62
N SER A 139 44.33 -30.41 20.15
CA SER A 139 43.14 -30.51 19.29
C SER A 139 41.86 -30.10 20.02
N THR A 140 41.77 -30.36 21.33
CA THR A 140 40.60 -30.06 22.15
C THR A 140 40.33 -28.57 22.28
N LEU A 141 41.36 -27.79 22.60
CA LEU A 141 41.22 -26.34 22.73
C LEU A 141 40.78 -25.73 21.41
N LYS A 142 41.38 -26.19 20.30
CA LYS A 142 40.97 -25.77 18.97
C LYS A 142 39.51 -26.13 18.66
N ILE A 143 39.04 -27.32 19.05
CA ILE A 143 37.63 -27.71 18.87
C ILE A 143 36.69 -26.76 19.60
N ILE A 144 37.02 -26.40 20.85
CA ILE A 144 36.22 -25.45 21.66
C ILE A 144 36.22 -24.07 20.99
N GLU A 145 37.39 -23.56 20.58
CA GLU A 145 37.53 -22.29 19.86
C GLU A 145 36.71 -22.27 18.56
N ASP A 146 36.77 -23.34 17.77
CA ASP A 146 36.04 -23.47 16.51
C ASP A 146 34.52 -23.51 16.76
N ILE A 147 34.06 -24.15 17.84
CA ILE A 147 32.65 -24.17 18.26
C ILE A 147 32.20 -22.77 18.71
N GLU A 148 32.98 -22.09 19.53
CA GLU A 148 32.68 -20.71 19.97
C GLU A 148 32.61 -19.74 18.78
N ALA A 149 33.53 -19.87 17.82
CA ALA A 149 33.51 -19.10 16.58
C ALA A 149 32.26 -19.38 15.75
N SER A 150 31.86 -20.66 15.63
CA SER A 150 30.62 -21.05 14.94
C SER A 150 29.37 -20.49 15.64
N ASN A 151 29.32 -20.57 16.97
CA ASN A 151 28.24 -19.99 17.77
C ASN A 151 28.12 -18.48 17.56
N LYS A 152 29.25 -17.78 17.52
CA LYS A 152 29.29 -16.34 17.21
C LYS A 152 28.70 -16.05 15.83
N ASN A 153 29.10 -16.82 14.81
CA ASN A 153 28.56 -16.67 13.45
C ASN A 153 27.05 -16.94 13.40
N ILE A 154 26.56 -17.98 14.08
CA ILE A 154 25.12 -18.29 14.16
C ILE A 154 24.35 -17.14 14.82
N LYS A 155 24.90 -16.57 15.89
CA LYS A 155 24.31 -15.41 16.57
C LYS A 155 24.24 -14.18 15.66
N GLU A 156 25.32 -13.88 14.94
CA GLU A 156 25.35 -12.76 13.99
C GLU A 156 24.34 -12.94 12.85
N VAL A 157 24.20 -14.17 12.32
CA VAL A 157 23.19 -14.51 11.30
C VAL A 157 21.77 -14.35 11.85
N TYR A 158 21.51 -14.77 13.09
CA TYR A 158 20.21 -14.60 13.74
C TYR A 158 19.88 -13.13 13.96
N ASP A 159 20.82 -12.35 14.52
CA ASP A 159 20.61 -10.93 14.81
C ASP A 159 20.36 -10.14 13.51
N LYS A 160 21.11 -10.42 12.45
CA LYS A 160 20.89 -9.86 11.12
C LYS A 160 19.52 -10.23 10.54
N SER A 161 19.16 -11.52 10.60
CA SER A 161 17.86 -12.01 10.09
C SER A 161 16.67 -11.39 10.84
N SER A 162 16.84 -11.18 12.15
CA SER A 162 15.84 -10.50 13.00
C SER A 162 15.67 -9.03 12.59
N GLN A 163 16.78 -8.32 12.37
CA GLN A 163 16.76 -6.94 11.87
C GLN A 163 16.09 -6.83 10.50
N ASP A 164 16.44 -7.71 9.56
CA ASP A 164 15.87 -7.73 8.21
C ASP A 164 14.34 -7.98 8.24
N LEU A 165 13.86 -8.85 9.13
CA LEU A 165 12.43 -9.07 9.35
C LEU A 165 11.74 -7.81 9.89
N TRP A 166 12.33 -7.16 10.90
CA TRP A 166 11.78 -5.93 11.47
C TRP A 166 11.69 -4.79 10.45
N ILE A 167 12.75 -4.58 9.67
CA ILE A 167 12.77 -3.59 8.58
C ILE A 167 11.67 -3.91 7.56
N SER A 168 11.53 -5.17 7.18
CA SER A 168 10.50 -5.62 6.24
C SER A 168 9.08 -5.39 6.77
N MET A 169 8.84 -5.63 8.06
CA MET A 169 7.55 -5.37 8.71
C MET A 169 7.20 -3.87 8.71
N VAL A 170 8.15 -3.02 9.08
CA VAL A 170 7.96 -1.55 9.05
C VAL A 170 7.66 -1.07 7.64
N ALA A 171 8.46 -1.52 6.66
CA ALA A 171 8.24 -1.17 5.25
C ALA A 171 6.85 -1.61 4.76
N PHE A 172 6.41 -2.83 5.13
CA PHE A 172 5.09 -3.33 4.77
C PHE A 172 3.95 -2.48 5.37
N VAL A 173 4.08 -2.07 6.64
CA VAL A 173 3.11 -1.18 7.29
C VAL A 173 3.04 0.19 6.59
N VAL A 174 4.19 0.77 6.25
CA VAL A 174 4.27 2.05 5.52
C VAL A 174 3.58 1.93 4.15
N VAL A 175 3.84 0.85 3.39
CA VAL A 175 3.17 0.62 2.10
C VAL A 175 1.66 0.49 2.30
N CYS A 176 1.20 -0.31 3.26
CA CYS A 176 -0.23 -0.45 3.56
C CYS A 176 -0.89 0.89 3.92
N PHE A 177 -0.19 1.73 4.70
CA PHE A 177 -0.66 3.06 5.06
C PHE A 177 -0.77 3.98 3.84
N LEU A 178 0.22 3.99 2.95
CA LEU A 178 0.18 4.78 1.72
C LEU A 178 -0.96 4.32 0.79
N LEU A 179 -1.17 3.00 0.65
CA LEU A 179 -2.29 2.47 -0.12
C LEU A 179 -3.64 2.89 0.48
N PHE A 180 -3.75 2.86 1.82
CA PHE A 180 -4.93 3.34 2.53
C PHE A 180 -5.21 4.83 2.28
N LEU A 181 -4.19 5.70 2.35
CA LEU A 181 -4.34 7.12 2.03
C LEU A 181 -4.81 7.35 0.60
N THR A 182 -4.21 6.63 -0.37
CA THR A 182 -4.64 6.75 -1.78
C THR A 182 -6.09 6.30 -1.99
N SER A 183 -6.53 5.27 -1.26
CA SER A 183 -7.92 4.82 -1.26
C SER A 183 -8.88 5.89 -0.69
N ILE A 184 -8.51 6.53 0.43
CA ILE A 184 -9.29 7.63 1.01
C ILE A 184 -9.40 8.80 0.01
N ILE A 185 -8.28 9.23 -0.57
CA ILE A 185 -8.27 10.34 -1.54
C ILE A 185 -9.17 10.01 -2.73
N HIS A 186 -9.10 8.79 -3.25
CA HIS A 186 -9.95 8.36 -4.35
C HIS A 186 -11.44 8.35 -3.97
N HIS A 187 -11.78 7.88 -2.76
CA HIS A 187 -13.15 7.89 -2.26
C HIS A 187 -13.70 9.32 -2.10
N LEU A 188 -12.90 10.23 -1.53
CA LEU A 188 -13.27 11.64 -1.37
C LEU A 188 -13.52 12.30 -2.73
N ARG A 189 -12.63 12.05 -3.71
CA ARG A 189 -12.79 12.56 -5.08
C ARG A 189 -14.05 12.01 -5.75
N SER A 190 -14.30 10.71 -5.65
CA SER A 190 -15.49 10.08 -6.25
C SER A 190 -16.78 10.64 -5.65
N ASN A 191 -16.82 10.84 -4.33
CA ASN A 191 -17.96 11.46 -3.65
C ASN A 191 -18.17 12.92 -4.09
N ALA A 192 -17.10 13.68 -4.28
CA ALA A 192 -17.18 15.05 -4.77
C ALA A 192 -17.72 15.10 -6.21
N GLU A 193 -17.20 14.28 -7.10
CA GLU A 193 -17.67 14.16 -8.50
C GLU A 193 -19.15 13.75 -8.55
N PHE A 194 -19.59 12.82 -7.69
CA PHE A 194 -21.00 12.43 -7.58
C PHE A 194 -21.90 13.58 -7.13
N LYS A 195 -21.49 14.36 -6.12
CA LYS A 195 -22.23 15.54 -5.66
C LYS A 195 -22.34 16.62 -6.75
N ILE A 196 -21.28 16.85 -7.53
CA ILE A 196 -21.29 17.81 -8.63
C ILE A 196 -22.21 17.32 -9.75
N ARG A 197 -22.10 16.04 -10.14
CA ARG A 197 -22.92 15.44 -11.19
C ARG A 197 -24.42 15.48 -10.85
N THR A 198 -24.80 15.11 -9.62
CA THR A 198 -26.20 15.13 -9.18
C THR A 198 -26.78 16.55 -9.17
N ARG A 199 -26.00 17.57 -8.80
CA ARG A 199 -26.39 18.98 -8.88
C ARG A 199 -26.53 19.48 -10.33
N LEU A 200 -25.67 19.02 -11.24
CA LEU A 200 -25.79 19.36 -12.67
C LEU A 200 -27.01 18.70 -13.30
N GLU A 201 -27.24 17.41 -13.02
CA GLU A 201 -28.39 16.65 -13.51
C GLU A 201 -29.72 17.29 -13.04
N SER A 202 -29.79 17.77 -11.79
CA SER A 202 -30.98 18.48 -11.29
C SER A 202 -31.21 19.83 -11.99
N LYS A 203 -30.15 20.62 -12.23
CA LYS A 203 -30.24 21.89 -12.98
C LYS A 203 -30.65 21.68 -14.43
N ILE A 204 -30.09 20.67 -15.11
CA ILE A 204 -30.45 20.31 -16.48
C ILE A 204 -31.92 19.91 -16.57
N LYS A 205 -32.43 19.16 -15.58
CA LYS A 205 -33.85 18.77 -15.52
C LYS A 205 -34.79 19.98 -15.38
N VAL A 206 -34.41 20.97 -14.58
CA VAL A 206 -35.18 22.23 -14.46
C VAL A 206 -35.20 22.97 -15.79
N LEU A 207 -34.03 23.20 -16.40
CA LEU A 207 -33.91 23.87 -17.70
C LEU A 207 -34.68 23.15 -18.81
N SER A 208 -34.62 21.82 -18.86
CA SER A 208 -35.37 21.01 -19.84
C SER A 208 -36.88 21.11 -19.65
N ASN A 209 -37.37 21.23 -18.42
CA ASN A 209 -38.78 21.47 -18.15
C ASN A 209 -39.22 22.87 -18.61
N ASP A 210 -38.37 23.87 -18.40
CA ASP A 210 -38.64 25.26 -18.80
C ASP A 210 -38.64 25.43 -20.32
N THR A 211 -37.68 24.82 -21.03
CA THR A 211 -37.68 24.81 -22.50
C THR A 211 -38.92 24.10 -23.07
N SER A 212 -39.35 22.99 -22.45
CA SER A 212 -40.60 22.29 -22.82
C SER A 212 -41.86 23.13 -22.56
N ARG A 213 -41.85 23.99 -21.53
CA ARG A 213 -42.95 24.96 -21.30
C ARG A 213 -42.96 26.04 -22.37
N LEU A 214 -41.80 26.58 -22.71
CA LEU A 214 -41.65 27.62 -23.73
C LEU A 214 -42.10 27.13 -25.11
N GLY A 215 -41.70 25.91 -25.50
CA GLY A 215 -42.16 25.28 -26.75
C GLY A 215 -43.69 25.14 -26.83
N ARG A 216 -44.36 24.82 -25.72
CA ARG A 216 -45.84 24.80 -25.66
C ARG A 216 -46.47 26.18 -25.80
N VAL A 217 -45.85 27.22 -25.26
CA VAL A 217 -46.32 28.61 -25.42
C VAL A 217 -46.19 29.06 -26.87
N ILE A 218 -45.02 28.82 -27.49
CA ILE A 218 -44.78 29.15 -28.90
C ILE A 218 -45.77 28.43 -29.81
N SER A 219 -46.00 27.13 -29.60
CA SER A 219 -46.98 26.35 -30.36
C SER A 219 -48.42 26.88 -30.24
N LYS A 220 -48.82 27.38 -29.06
CA LYS A 220 -50.14 28.01 -28.86
C LYS A 220 -50.25 29.39 -29.53
N LEU A 221 -49.15 30.13 -29.60
CA LEU A 221 -49.12 31.45 -30.24
C LEU A 221 -49.16 31.30 -31.77
N SER A 222 -48.37 30.38 -32.33
CA SER A 222 -48.36 30.14 -33.78
C SER A 222 -49.73 29.69 -34.30
N SER A 223 -50.47 28.87 -33.53
CA SER A 223 -51.83 28.45 -33.92
C SER A 223 -52.87 29.58 -33.92
N ARG A 224 -52.58 30.74 -33.32
CA ARG A 224 -53.49 31.90 -33.30
C ARG A 224 -53.22 32.91 -34.42
N ILE A 225 -52.10 32.80 -35.12
CA ILE A 225 -51.75 33.71 -36.22
C ILE A 225 -52.37 33.15 -37.51
N PRO A 226 -53.24 33.89 -38.21
CA PRO A 226 -53.86 33.41 -39.44
C PRO A 226 -52.80 33.24 -40.55
N PRO A 227 -52.90 32.19 -41.40
CA PRO A 227 -51.87 31.82 -42.37
C PRO A 227 -51.61 32.87 -43.47
N ARG A 228 -52.50 33.86 -43.65
CA ARG A 228 -52.41 34.86 -44.74
C ARG A 228 -51.22 35.85 -44.66
N ASN A 229 -50.43 35.84 -43.58
CA ASN A 229 -49.30 36.75 -43.40
C ASN A 229 -47.91 36.07 -43.40
N PHE A 230 -47.83 34.75 -43.61
CA PHE A 230 -46.54 34.03 -43.54
C PHE A 230 -45.73 34.05 -44.84
N GLU A 231 -46.37 34.17 -46.00
CA GLU A 231 -45.67 34.18 -47.31
C GLU A 231 -44.70 35.36 -47.48
N MET A 232 -44.84 36.43 -46.69
CA MET A 232 -43.98 37.62 -46.79
C MET A 232 -42.80 37.60 -45.81
N ILE A 233 -42.75 36.64 -44.88
CA ILE A 233 -41.73 36.59 -43.82
C ILE A 233 -40.57 35.64 -44.20
N ASP A 234 -40.83 34.58 -44.97
CA ASP A 234 -39.80 33.61 -45.35
C ASP A 234 -38.72 34.20 -46.28
N SER A 235 -39.03 35.17 -47.14
CA SER A 235 -38.03 35.75 -48.05
C SER A 235 -37.01 36.66 -47.33
N HIS A 236 -37.37 37.28 -46.20
CA HIS A 236 -36.49 38.23 -45.51
C HIS A 236 -35.63 37.58 -44.40
N LEU A 237 -36.02 36.42 -43.89
CA LEU A 237 -35.22 35.69 -42.88
C LEU A 237 -34.07 34.89 -43.50
N CYS A 238 -34.20 34.43 -44.75
CA CYS A 238 -33.11 33.74 -45.45
C CYS A 238 -31.91 34.67 -45.74
N ASP A 239 -32.15 35.94 -46.04
CA ASP A 239 -31.07 36.90 -46.34
C ASP A 239 -30.26 37.29 -45.09
N ALA A 240 -30.89 37.30 -43.90
CA ALA A 240 -30.20 37.62 -42.65
C ALA A 240 -29.27 36.49 -42.18
N TYR A 241 -29.56 35.23 -42.53
CA TYR A 241 -28.77 34.08 -42.11
C TYR A 241 -27.50 33.86 -42.96
N GLN A 242 -27.40 34.47 -44.14
CA GLN A 242 -26.20 34.39 -44.99
C GLN A 242 -25.07 35.36 -44.60
N ILE A 243 -25.31 36.32 -43.69
CA ILE A 243 -24.33 37.37 -43.35
C ILE A 243 -23.37 36.97 -42.21
N THR A 244 -23.61 35.86 -41.50
CA THR A 244 -22.74 35.41 -40.40
C THR A 244 -22.31 33.96 -40.58
N GLY A 245 -21.72 33.66 -41.73
CA GLY A 245 -20.92 32.46 -41.95
C GLY A 245 -19.46 32.82 -41.83
N ASP A 246 -18.96 32.92 -40.59
CA ASP A 246 -17.63 32.43 -40.18
C ASP A 246 -17.37 32.85 -38.72
N GLU A 247 -17.03 31.84 -37.90
CA GLU A 247 -16.63 31.93 -36.49
C GLU A 247 -17.65 32.50 -35.49
N LEU A 248 -18.62 31.69 -35.06
CA LEU A 248 -19.44 32.01 -33.89
C LEU A 248 -19.55 30.80 -32.94
N ASN A 249 -18.58 30.71 -32.03
CA ASN A 249 -18.68 29.90 -30.81
C ASN A 249 -19.60 30.66 -29.84
N VAL A 250 -20.91 30.70 -30.14
CA VAL A 250 -21.91 31.38 -29.32
C VAL A 250 -22.41 30.45 -28.24
N GLU A 251 -22.18 30.82 -26.99
CA GLU A 251 -23.00 30.34 -25.89
C GLU A 251 -24.48 30.50 -26.28
N LEU A 252 -25.23 29.40 -26.34
CA LEU A 252 -26.68 29.38 -26.63
C LEU A 252 -27.52 30.38 -25.79
N SER A 253 -26.95 30.97 -24.74
CA SER A 253 -27.52 32.08 -23.97
C SER A 253 -27.65 33.40 -24.75
N LYS A 254 -27.05 33.54 -25.94
CA LYS A 254 -27.03 34.79 -26.73
C LYS A 254 -27.68 34.66 -28.11
N LEU A 255 -28.63 33.74 -28.29
CA LEU A 255 -29.34 33.60 -29.56
C LEU A 255 -30.36 34.75 -29.71
N VAL A 256 -30.05 35.70 -30.59
CA VAL A 256 -30.91 36.87 -30.86
C VAL A 256 -31.88 36.55 -31.99
N PHE A 257 -33.15 36.35 -31.65
CA PHE A 257 -34.20 36.20 -32.67
C PHE A 257 -34.73 37.57 -33.08
N PHE A 258 -34.65 37.89 -34.36
CA PHE A 258 -35.23 39.10 -34.93
C PHE A 258 -36.59 38.79 -35.55
N PHE A 259 -37.61 39.57 -35.18
CA PHE A 259 -38.95 39.47 -35.77
C PHE A 259 -39.41 40.84 -36.28
N LEU A 260 -39.94 40.86 -37.50
CA LEU A 260 -40.56 42.03 -38.14
C LEU A 260 -42.08 41.90 -38.11
N LEU A 261 -42.77 42.92 -37.58
CA LEU A 261 -44.23 42.99 -37.65
C LEU A 261 -44.66 43.72 -38.93
N PRO A 262 -45.57 43.15 -39.74
CA PRO A 262 -45.82 43.57 -41.12
C PRO A 262 -46.56 44.91 -41.30
N LYS A 263 -46.86 45.65 -40.22
CA LYS A 263 -47.55 46.95 -40.33
C LYS A 263 -46.96 48.08 -39.50
N ASN A 264 -46.04 47.81 -38.60
CA ASN A 264 -45.31 48.81 -37.84
C ASN A 264 -43.89 48.28 -37.70
N LYS A 265 -42.90 49.01 -38.23
CA LYS A 265 -41.47 48.67 -38.30
C LYS A 265 -40.82 48.53 -36.90
N VAL A 266 -41.32 47.61 -36.09
CA VAL A 266 -40.78 47.32 -34.75
C VAL A 266 -40.00 46.04 -34.89
N LEU A 267 -38.68 46.18 -34.87
CA LEU A 267 -37.77 45.06 -34.75
C LEU A 267 -37.64 44.74 -33.25
N TYR A 268 -37.77 43.48 -32.88
CA TYR A 268 -37.42 43.05 -31.53
C TYR A 268 -36.43 41.89 -31.55
N ALA A 269 -35.57 41.89 -30.55
CA ALA A 269 -34.46 40.97 -30.35
C ALA A 269 -34.57 40.37 -28.96
N ILE A 270 -34.54 39.05 -28.82
CA ILE A 270 -34.53 38.37 -27.50
C ILE A 270 -33.12 37.87 -27.23
N SER A 271 -32.51 38.22 -26.10
CA SER A 271 -31.23 37.64 -25.67
C SER A 271 -31.33 37.26 -24.19
N GLY A 272 -31.29 35.97 -23.88
CA GLY A 272 -31.59 35.46 -22.54
C GLY A 272 -33.01 35.86 -22.09
N ASP A 273 -33.10 36.50 -20.92
CA ASP A 273 -34.36 36.90 -20.28
C ASP A 273 -34.82 38.31 -20.71
N VAL A 274 -34.07 38.95 -21.62
CA VAL A 274 -34.24 40.35 -21.99
C VAL A 274 -34.79 40.45 -23.40
N LEU A 275 -35.93 41.14 -23.53
CA LEU A 275 -36.48 41.55 -24.82
C LEU A 275 -36.02 42.97 -25.13
N TYR A 276 -35.32 43.12 -26.24
CA TYR A 276 -34.94 44.41 -26.80
C TYR A 276 -35.97 44.83 -27.84
N LEU A 277 -36.60 45.98 -27.62
CA LEU A 277 -37.49 46.61 -28.60
C LEU A 277 -36.73 47.75 -29.28
N MET A 278 -36.53 47.64 -30.59
CA MET A 278 -36.03 48.75 -31.41
C MET A 278 -37.20 49.65 -31.80
N LYS A 279 -37.10 50.92 -31.42
CA LYS A 279 -38.17 51.89 -31.56
C LYS A 279 -37.94 52.76 -32.79
N ASP A 280 -38.92 52.77 -33.70
CA ASP A 280 -39.17 53.90 -34.59
C ASP A 280 -40.26 54.81 -33.98
N VAL A 281 -40.16 56.11 -34.20
CA VAL A 281 -40.50 57.16 -33.21
C VAL A 281 -41.99 57.30 -32.84
N ASP A 282 -42.94 56.73 -33.58
CA ASP A 282 -44.34 57.17 -33.49
C ASP A 282 -45.40 56.25 -32.85
N SER A 283 -45.04 55.15 -32.17
CA SER A 283 -46.05 54.27 -31.53
C SER A 283 -46.06 54.27 -29.99
N LYS A 284 -46.25 55.44 -29.38
CA LYS A 284 -46.33 55.62 -27.90
C LYS A 284 -47.38 54.72 -27.21
N TYR A 285 -48.42 54.29 -27.93
CA TYR A 285 -49.52 53.51 -27.39
C TYR A 285 -49.28 51.98 -27.41
N LEU A 286 -48.54 51.49 -28.40
CA LEU A 286 -48.25 50.05 -28.54
C LEU A 286 -47.19 49.60 -27.51
N THR A 287 -46.24 50.49 -27.19
CA THR A 287 -45.12 50.19 -26.31
C THR A 287 -45.57 49.95 -24.88
N ASN A 288 -46.44 50.78 -24.32
CA ASN A 288 -46.83 50.67 -22.91
C ASN A 288 -47.64 49.41 -22.62
N LYS A 289 -48.57 49.03 -23.49
CA LYS A 289 -49.42 47.84 -23.29
C LYS A 289 -48.62 46.55 -23.50
N LEU A 290 -47.80 46.50 -24.54
CA LEU A 290 -46.97 45.34 -24.84
C LEU A 290 -45.92 45.12 -23.76
N THR A 291 -45.24 46.17 -23.29
CA THR A 291 -44.30 46.09 -22.16
C THR A 291 -44.97 45.56 -20.90
N LEU A 292 -46.15 46.07 -20.55
CA LEU A 292 -46.89 45.59 -19.37
C LEU A 292 -47.28 44.11 -19.46
N ASP A 293 -47.71 43.65 -20.64
CA ASP A 293 -48.10 42.25 -20.82
C ASP A 293 -46.88 41.31 -20.86
N LEU A 294 -45.72 41.80 -21.30
CA LEU A 294 -44.46 41.06 -21.31
C LEU A 294 -43.79 41.02 -19.93
N GLU A 295 -43.83 42.11 -19.16
CA GLU A 295 -43.36 42.13 -17.77
C GLU A 295 -44.23 41.23 -16.87
N LYS A 296 -45.54 41.13 -17.13
CA LYS A 296 -46.44 40.20 -16.43
C LYS A 296 -46.06 38.72 -16.62
N ILE A 297 -45.41 38.36 -17.72
CA ILE A 297 -44.88 37.01 -17.93
C ILE A 297 -43.41 36.87 -17.50
N GLY A 298 -42.88 37.87 -16.78
CA GLY A 298 -41.56 37.84 -16.15
C GLY A 298 -40.40 38.23 -17.06
N LEU A 299 -40.66 38.78 -18.26
CA LEU A 299 -39.61 39.23 -19.16
C LEU A 299 -39.21 40.67 -18.85
N ASN A 300 -37.90 40.93 -18.78
CA ASN A 300 -37.38 42.26 -18.54
C ASN A 300 -37.22 42.98 -19.88
N VAL A 301 -38.03 44.02 -20.12
CA VAL A 301 -38.06 44.71 -21.41
C VAL A 301 -37.12 45.91 -21.37
N ARG A 302 -36.14 45.96 -22.29
CA ARG A 302 -35.25 47.12 -22.44
C ARG A 302 -35.43 47.76 -23.81
N PHE A 303 -35.54 49.08 -23.79
CA PHE A 303 -35.60 49.88 -25.01
C PHE A 303 -34.19 50.29 -25.42
N ILE A 304 -33.85 50.07 -26.68
CA ILE A 304 -32.64 50.62 -27.27
C ILE A 304 -33.09 51.66 -28.29
N GLN A 305 -32.65 52.90 -28.07
CA GLN A 305 -32.85 53.98 -29.03
C GLN A 305 -31.70 53.92 -30.03
N LEU A 306 -32.02 53.74 -31.31
CA LEU A 306 -31.02 53.79 -32.37
C LEU A 306 -30.58 55.24 -32.58
N PRO A 307 -29.30 55.50 -32.88
CA PRO A 307 -28.82 56.82 -33.24
C PRO A 307 -29.54 57.31 -34.51
N GLU A 308 -30.00 58.56 -34.50
CA GLU A 308 -30.82 59.18 -35.57
C GLU A 308 -30.14 59.21 -36.96
N SER A 309 -28.87 58.80 -37.07
CA SER A 309 -28.08 58.86 -38.29
C SER A 309 -27.85 57.52 -39.01
N SER A 310 -28.45 56.41 -38.55
CA SER A 310 -28.44 55.18 -39.35
C SER A 310 -29.56 55.22 -40.39
N GLY A 311 -29.26 55.74 -41.57
CA GLY A 311 -30.17 55.64 -42.72
C GLY A 311 -30.41 54.18 -43.08
N TYR A 312 -31.59 53.68 -42.68
CA TYR A 312 -32.23 52.43 -43.08
C TYR A 312 -33.70 52.71 -43.39
#